data_AF-A0A0S2HXU5-F1
#
_entry.id   AF-A0A0S2HXU5-F1
#
_cell.length_a   1.000
_cell.length_b   1.000
_cell.length_c   1.000
_cell.angle_alpha   90.00
_cell.angle_beta   90.00
_cell.angle_gamma   90.00
#
_symmetry.space_group_name_H-M   'P 1'
#
loop_
_entity.id
_entity.type
_entity.pdbx_description
1 polymer ?
#
loop_
_entity_poly.entity_id
_entity_poly.type
_entity_poly.pdbx_seq_one_letter_code
_entity_poly.pdbx_strand_id
1 'polypeptide(L)'
;MRIHETYFLIGAALLVLSILVGFWLGKQGAPYKMLPSTLHKISAVGGIVLFVLAYLKLSKQATLPSAMTTLSIVTAVLLAAAIITGAIISNRNTGEGIIIRIHNATSIGSVLSLIGLVIYYLRHT
;
A
#
# COMPACT_ATOMS: atom_id res chain seq x y z
N MET A 1 13.49 -19.66 -3.33
CA MET A 1 12.86 -18.33 -3.19
C MET A 1 13.83 -17.42 -2.47
N ARG A 2 14.26 -16.32 -3.10
CA ARG A 2 15.17 -15.34 -2.48
C ARG A 2 14.39 -14.52 -1.45
N ILE A 3 15.01 -14.12 -0.34
CA ILE A 3 14.33 -13.44 0.78
C ILE A 3 13.55 -12.18 0.35
N HIS A 4 14.04 -11.44 -0.65
CA HIS A 4 13.34 -10.26 -1.17
C HIS A 4 12.06 -10.61 -1.94
N GLU A 5 11.98 -11.78 -2.60
CA GLU A 5 10.74 -12.27 -3.24
C GLU A 5 9.68 -12.54 -2.19
N THR A 6 10.06 -13.15 -1.07
CA THR A 6 9.17 -13.39 0.07
C THR A 6 8.61 -12.10 0.62
N TYR A 7 9.46 -11.08 0.80
CA TYR A 7 9.01 -9.77 1.28
C TYR A 7 8.06 -9.09 0.30
N PHE A 8 8.34 -9.17 -1.00
CA PHE A 8 7.44 -8.63 -2.03
C PHE A 8 6.08 -9.31 -2.00
N LEU A 9 6.03 -10.64 -1.99
CA LEU A 9 4.77 -11.40 -2.04
C LEU A 9 3.93 -11.21 -0.78
N ILE A 10 4.56 -11.32 0.41
CA ILE A 10 3.84 -11.12 1.68
C ILE A 10 3.41 -9.66 1.81
N GLY A 11 4.27 -8.71 1.43
CA GLY A 11 3.94 -7.29 1.45
C GLY A 11 2.75 -6.96 0.55
N ALA A 12 2.73 -7.49 -0.67
CA ALA A 12 1.61 -7.35 -1.60
C ALA A 12 0.32 -7.97 -1.03
N ALA A 13 0.39 -9.17 -0.45
CA ALA A 13 -0.76 -9.82 0.16
C ALA A 13 -1.34 -9.00 1.33
N LEU A 14 -0.48 -8.44 2.18
CA LEU A 14 -0.91 -7.57 3.29
C LEU A 14 -1.56 -6.26 2.80
N LEU A 15 -1.04 -5.65 1.74
CA LEU A 15 -1.64 -4.45 1.14
C LEU A 15 -3.01 -4.75 0.52
N VAL A 16 -3.14 -5.87 -0.20
CA VAL A 16 -4.43 -6.32 -0.75
C VAL A 16 -5.43 -6.57 0.38
N LEU A 17 -5.03 -7.29 1.43
CA LEU A 17 -5.86 -7.51 2.61
C LEU A 17 -6.30 -6.19 3.24
N SER A 18 -5.36 -5.25 3.43
CA SER A 18 -5.66 -3.94 3.99
C SER A 18 -6.75 -3.21 3.20
N ILE A 19 -6.68 -3.24 1.87
CA ILE A 19 -7.67 -2.59 1.01
C ILE A 19 -9.03 -3.27 1.07
N LEU A 20 -9.08 -4.60 1.08
CA LEU A 20 -10.33 -5.34 1.24
C LEU A 20 -11.03 -4.97 2.56
N VAL A 21 -10.26 -4.90 3.66
CA VAL A 21 -10.76 -4.46 4.97
C VAL A 21 -11.16 -2.98 4.93
N GLY A 22 -10.40 -2.12 4.24
CA GLY A 22 -10.69 -0.69 4.08
C GLY A 22 -12.00 -0.42 3.33
N PHE A 23 -12.24 -1.13 2.22
CA PHE A 23 -13.52 -1.04 1.49
C PHE A 23 -14.69 -1.56 2.33
N TRP A 24 -14.49 -2.65 3.07
CA TRP A 24 -15.52 -3.16 3.97
C TRP A 24 -15.84 -2.19 5.11
N LEU A 25 -14.82 -1.53 5.68
CA LEU A 25 -14.97 -0.44 6.64
C LEU A 25 -15.76 0.74 6.06
N GLY A 26 -15.48 1.13 4.82
CA GLY A 26 -16.19 2.20 4.13
C GLY A 26 -17.70 1.96 4.04
N LYS A 27 -18.13 0.70 3.89
CA LYS A 27 -19.56 0.32 3.85
C LYS A 27 -20.26 0.40 5.21
N GLN A 28 -19.51 0.29 6.32
CA GLN A 28 -20.08 0.33 7.67
C GLN A 28 -20.39 1.76 8.13
N GLY A 29 -19.83 2.77 7.45
CA GLY A 29 -19.93 4.16 7.88
C GLY A 29 -19.10 4.43 9.15
N ALA A 30 -18.91 5.72 9.44
CA ALA A 30 -18.36 6.12 10.73
C ALA A 30 -19.46 6.06 11.81
N PRO A 31 -19.15 5.64 13.05
CA PRO A 31 -17.83 5.33 13.57
C PRO A 31 -17.32 3.93 13.20
N TYR A 32 -16.07 3.85 12.74
CA TYR A 32 -15.46 2.56 12.40
C TYR A 32 -15.29 1.68 13.65
N LYS A 33 -15.66 0.40 13.53
CA LYS A 33 -15.39 -0.59 14.56
C LYS A 33 -13.88 -0.71 14.78
N MET A 34 -13.47 -0.77 16.05
CA MET A 34 -12.06 -0.78 16.45
C MET A 34 -11.29 -1.91 15.77
N LEU A 35 -11.80 -3.14 15.83
CA LEU A 35 -11.08 -4.31 15.32
C LEU A 35 -10.80 -4.25 13.80
N PRO A 36 -11.80 -4.04 12.90
CA PRO A 36 -11.51 -3.88 11.48
C PRO A 36 -10.60 -2.69 11.17
N SER A 37 -10.75 -1.57 11.89
CA SER A 37 -9.88 -0.40 11.72
C SER A 37 -8.42 -0.71 12.08
N THR A 38 -8.20 -1.43 13.18
CA THR A 38 -6.88 -1.90 13.59
C THR A 38 -6.30 -2.86 12.55
N LEU A 39 -7.07 -3.84 12.10
CA LEU A 39 -6.63 -4.80 11.08
C LEU A 39 -6.22 -4.11 9.77
N HIS A 40 -7.00 -3.13 9.30
CA HIS A 40 -6.66 -2.33 8.12
C HIS A 40 -5.31 -1.60 8.29
N LYS A 41 -5.10 -0.95 9.42
CA LYS A 41 -3.87 -0.16 9.69
C LYS A 41 -2.64 -1.06 9.85
N ILE A 42 -2.71 -2.13 10.64
CA ILE A 42 -1.55 -3.01 10.86
C ILE A 42 -1.15 -3.76 9.59
N SER A 43 -2.12 -4.18 8.78
CA SER A 43 -1.86 -4.83 7.49
C SER A 43 -1.27 -3.84 6.48
N ALA A 44 -1.78 -2.60 6.43
CA ALA A 44 -1.19 -1.54 5.60
C ALA A 44 0.27 -1.31 5.98
N VAL A 45 0.55 -1.03 7.26
CA VAL A 45 1.90 -0.73 7.74
C VAL A 45 2.84 -1.92 7.51
N GLY A 46 2.41 -3.14 7.85
CA GLY A 46 3.21 -4.35 7.60
C GLY A 46 3.54 -4.54 6.10
N GLY A 47 2.56 -4.32 5.24
CA GLY A 47 2.74 -4.36 3.79
C GLY A 47 3.75 -3.33 3.27
N ILE A 48 3.65 -2.09 3.74
CA ILE A 48 4.56 -0.99 3.39
C ILE A 48 5.99 -1.28 3.88
N VAL A 49 6.15 -1.75 5.12
CA VAL A 49 7.47 -2.08 5.68
C VAL A 49 8.14 -3.18 4.85
N LEU A 50 7.43 -4.26 4.53
CA LEU A 50 7.97 -5.34 3.71
C LEU A 50 8.33 -4.86 2.30
N PHE A 51 7.51 -4.01 1.70
CA PHE A 51 7.79 -3.39 0.41
C PHE A 51 9.11 -2.58 0.44
N VAL A 52 9.28 -1.71 1.43
CA VAL A 52 10.49 -0.90 1.61
C VAL A 52 11.71 -1.80 1.82
N LEU A 53 11.61 -2.84 2.67
CA LEU A 53 12.70 -3.79 2.89
C LEU A 53 13.08 -4.55 1.63
N ALA A 54 12.10 -4.95 0.82
CA ALA A 54 12.35 -5.62 -0.45
C ALA A 54 13.07 -4.69 -1.44
N TYR A 55 12.62 -3.44 -1.57
CA TYR A 55 13.26 -2.43 -2.40
C TYR A 55 14.71 -2.12 -1.98
N LEU A 56 14.94 -1.93 -0.67
CA LEU A 56 16.28 -1.66 -0.13
C LEU A 56 17.24 -2.84 -0.33
N LYS A 57 16.75 -4.08 -0.22
CA LYS A 57 17.57 -5.25 -0.50
C LYS A 57 17.91 -5.38 -1.98
N LEU A 58 16.94 -5.10 -2.86
CA LEU A 58 17.16 -5.23 -4.29
C LEU A 58 18.11 -4.15 -4.83
N SER A 59 17.94 -2.89 -4.40
CA SER A 59 18.82 -1.77 -4.75
C SER A 59 20.26 -1.93 -4.28
N LYS A 60 20.51 -2.70 -3.21
CA LYS A 60 21.86 -3.05 -2.75
C LYS A 60 22.54 -4.14 -3.57
N GLN A 61 21.77 -5.00 -4.24
CA GLN A 61 22.29 -6.15 -4.98
C GLN A 61 22.59 -5.83 -6.44
N ALA A 62 21.87 -4.88 -7.02
CA ALA A 62 22.07 -4.46 -8.40
C ALA A 62 21.52 -3.04 -8.61
N THR A 63 22.02 -2.38 -9.66
CA THR A 63 21.38 -1.16 -10.17
C THR A 63 20.00 -1.51 -10.69
N LEU A 64 18.96 -0.92 -10.10
CA LEU A 64 17.58 -1.14 -10.51
C LEU A 64 17.34 -0.52 -11.89
N PRO A 65 16.60 -1.20 -12.79
CA PRO A 65 16.13 -0.58 -14.03
C PRO A 65 15.36 0.71 -13.75
N SER A 66 15.47 1.69 -14.64
CA SER A 66 14.79 2.99 -14.50
C SER A 66 13.28 2.83 -14.32
N ALA A 67 12.66 1.92 -15.08
CA ALA A 67 11.24 1.60 -14.96
C ALA A 67 10.86 1.09 -13.55
N MET A 68 11.68 0.22 -12.96
CA MET A 68 11.44 -0.31 -11.61
C MET A 68 11.56 0.77 -10.55
N THR A 69 12.54 1.67 -10.71
CA THR A 69 12.74 2.83 -9.84
C THR A 69 11.55 3.79 -9.91
N THR A 70 11.09 4.13 -11.12
CA THR A 70 9.92 4.99 -11.33
C THR A 70 8.67 4.41 -10.71
N LEU A 71 8.38 3.12 -10.94
CA LEU A 71 7.22 2.44 -10.33
C LEU A 71 7.31 2.41 -8.81
N SER A 72 8.51 2.24 -8.25
CA SER A 72 8.70 2.26 -6.79
C SER A 72 8.43 3.65 -6.20
N ILE A 73 8.87 4.72 -6.87
CA ILE A 73 8.60 6.11 -6.46
C ILE A 73 7.09 6.41 -6.53
N VAL A 74 6.44 6.06 -7.65
CA VAL A 74 4.98 6.24 -7.81
C VAL A 74 4.22 5.52 -6.70
N THR A 75 4.60 4.27 -6.43
CA THR A 75 4.01 3.47 -5.33
C THR A 75 4.19 4.15 -3.99
N ALA A 76 5.40 4.65 -3.68
CA ALA A 76 5.69 5.32 -2.42
C ALA A 76 4.86 6.61 -2.23
N VAL A 77 4.72 7.42 -3.28
CA VAL A 77 3.89 8.64 -3.25
C VAL A 77 2.42 8.31 -3.00
N LEU A 78 1.89 7.29 -3.69
CA LEU A 78 0.50 6.86 -3.52
C LEU A 78 0.23 6.30 -2.12
N LEU A 79 1.15 5.50 -1.58
CA LEU A 79 1.06 4.99 -0.21
C LEU A 79 1.14 6.11 0.83
N ALA A 80 2.02 7.10 0.63
CA ALA A 80 2.11 8.26 1.52
C ALA A 80 0.79 9.05 1.52
N ALA A 81 0.22 9.31 0.33
CA ALA A 81 -1.07 9.96 0.21
C ALA A 81 -2.20 9.15 0.87
N ALA A 82 -2.21 7.82 0.72
CA ALA A 82 -3.17 6.93 1.37
C ALA A 82 -3.05 6.98 2.91
N ILE A 83 -1.83 7.01 3.46
CA ILE A 83 -1.58 7.14 4.91
C ILE A 83 -2.10 8.48 5.43
N ILE A 84 -1.72 9.58 4.78
CA ILE A 84 -2.10 10.94 5.20
C ILE A 84 -3.62 11.08 5.20
N THR A 85 -4.27 10.72 4.08
CA THR A 85 -5.72 10.78 3.98
C THR A 85 -6.44 9.83 4.94
N GLY A 86 -5.90 8.62 5.16
CA GLY A 86 -6.44 7.67 6.13
C GLY A 86 -6.34 8.18 7.58
N ALA A 87 -5.25 8.86 7.93
CA ALA A 87 -5.09 9.50 9.23
C ALA A 87 -6.12 10.62 9.44
N ILE A 88 -6.31 11.47 8.43
CA ILE A 88 -7.32 12.55 8.45
C ILE A 88 -8.73 11.98 8.63
N ILE A 89 -9.12 10.98 7.82
CA ILE A 89 -10.42 10.30 7.93
C ILE A 89 -10.63 9.72 9.34
N SER A 90 -9.59 9.17 9.95
CA SER A 90 -9.70 8.55 11.27
C SER A 90 -9.94 9.52 12.42
N ASN A 91 -9.58 10.80 12.26
CA ASN A 91 -9.71 11.84 13.29
C ASN A 91 -11.07 12.56 13.31
N ARG A 92 -12.07 12.09 12.55
CA ARG A 92 -13.47 12.59 12.52
C ARG A 92 -13.68 14.09 12.24
N ASN A 93 -12.62 14.87 12.07
CA ASN A 93 -12.70 16.34 12.03
C ASN A 93 -12.81 16.93 10.62
N THR A 94 -13.03 16.09 9.60
CA THR A 94 -13.17 16.54 8.21
C THR A 94 -14.31 15.80 7.54
N GLY A 95 -15.46 16.47 7.45
CA GLY A 95 -16.65 16.03 6.72
C GLY A 95 -16.51 16.19 5.21
N GLU A 96 -15.39 15.77 4.61
CA GLU A 96 -15.18 15.98 3.19
C GLU A 96 -15.16 14.66 2.43
N GLY A 97 -16.26 14.38 1.73
CA GLY A 97 -16.33 13.27 0.78
C GLY A 97 -15.19 13.28 -0.24
N ILE A 98 -14.51 14.42 -0.44
CA ILE A 98 -13.31 14.52 -1.28
C ILE A 98 -12.13 13.74 -0.69
N ILE A 99 -11.88 13.81 0.63
CA ILE A 99 -10.74 13.11 1.27
C ILE A 99 -10.94 11.61 1.18
N ILE A 100 -12.17 11.13 1.36
CA ILE A 100 -12.51 9.70 1.18
C ILE A 100 -12.26 9.27 -0.27
N ARG A 101 -12.65 10.09 -1.25
CA ARG A 101 -12.39 9.81 -2.68
C ARG A 101 -10.90 9.76 -2.98
N ILE A 102 -10.10 10.70 -2.44
CA ILE A 102 -8.64 10.71 -2.60
C ILE A 102 -8.02 9.48 -1.92
N HIS A 103 -8.45 9.13 -0.70
CA HIS A 103 -7.99 7.94 0.01
C HIS A 103 -8.25 6.67 -0.81
N ASN A 104 -9.46 6.53 -1.36
CA ASN A 104 -9.81 5.38 -2.19
C ASN A 104 -8.99 5.35 -3.50
N ALA A 105 -8.85 6.48 -4.18
CA ALA A 105 -8.09 6.57 -5.43
C ALA A 105 -6.61 6.24 -5.23
N THR A 106 -6.01 6.81 -4.17
CA THR A 106 -4.60 6.56 -3.81
C THR A 106 -4.37 5.13 -3.35
N SER A 107 -5.32 4.54 -2.61
CA SER A 107 -5.28 3.13 -2.22
C SER A 107 -5.35 2.19 -3.42
N ILE A 108 -6.32 2.37 -4.32
CA ILE A 108 -6.43 1.57 -5.56
C ILE A 108 -5.18 1.75 -6.41
N GLY A 109 -4.75 2.99 -6.62
CA GLY A 109 -3.55 3.32 -7.40
C GLY A 109 -2.30 2.66 -6.84
N SER A 110 -2.13 2.66 -5.52
CA SER A 110 -0.97 2.03 -4.88
C SER A 110 -0.90 0.53 -5.17
N VAL A 111 -2.04 -0.19 -5.13
CA VAL A 111 -2.09 -1.61 -5.49
C VAL A 111 -1.82 -1.85 -6.97
N LEU A 112 -2.43 -1.06 -7.86
CA LEU A 112 -2.18 -1.22 -9.30
C LEU A 112 -0.69 -0.99 -9.63
N SER A 113 -0.09 0.03 -9.02
CA SER A 113 1.34 0.31 -9.14
C SER A 113 2.19 -0.83 -8.58
N LEU A 114 1.81 -1.39 -7.43
CA LEU A 114 2.53 -2.51 -6.80
C LEU A 114 2.40 -3.80 -7.62
N ILE A 115 1.23 -4.10 -8.18
CA ILE A 115 1.01 -5.22 -9.11
C ILE A 115 1.89 -5.04 -10.34
N GLY A 116 1.90 -3.85 -10.94
CA GLY A 116 2.77 -3.53 -12.09
C GLY A 116 4.24 -3.73 -11.76
N LEU A 117 4.67 -3.33 -10.57
CA LEU A 117 6.03 -3.52 -10.08
C LEU A 117 6.38 -5.01 -9.88
N VAL A 118 5.47 -5.80 -9.31
CA VAL A 118 5.65 -7.25 -9.14
C VAL A 118 5.75 -7.95 -10.50
N ILE A 119 4.85 -7.65 -11.43
CA ILE A 119 4.88 -8.22 -12.79
C ILE A 119 6.18 -7.83 -13.50
N TYR A 120 6.59 -6.56 -13.39
CA TYR A 120 7.84 -6.09 -13.97
C TYR A 120 9.03 -6.85 -13.38
N TYR A 121 9.08 -6.98 -12.05
CA TYR A 121 10.12 -7.71 -11.35
C TYR A 121 10.20 -9.17 -11.83
N LEU A 122 9.08 -9.90 -11.80
CA LEU A 122 9.01 -11.32 -12.20
C LEU A 122 9.38 -11.56 -13.67
N ARG A 123 9.16 -10.58 -14.56
CA ARG A 123 9.52 -10.71 -15.98
C ARG A 123 11.02 -10.53 -16.25
N HIS A 124 11.75 -9.87 -15.35
CA HIS A 124 13.15 -9.47 -15.56
C HIS A 124 14.12 -10.10 -14.54
N THR A 125 13.67 -11.14 -13.82
CA THR A 125 14.49 -12.01 -12.96
C THR A 125 14.46 -13.43 -13.47
#